data_AF-A0A494Y6X3-F1
#
_entry.id   AF-A0A494Y6X3-F1
#
_cell.length_a   1.000
_cell.length_b   1.000
_cell.length_c   1.000
_cell.angle_alpha   90.00
_cell.angle_beta   90.00
_cell.angle_gamma   90.00
#
_symmetry.space_group_name_H-M   'P 1'
#
loop_
_entity.id
_entity.type
_entity.pdbx_description
1 polymer ?
#
loop_
_entity_poly.entity_id
_entity_poly.type
_entity_poly.pdbx_seq_one_letter_code
_entity_poly.pdbx_strand_id
1 'polypeptide(L)'
;MLQLYLVIRKPRNFLVLLCLFISTSLALHFMHGYDSDWGATNLMLSIEATIAGAVLMMKAEESAEMQRQNSIEQAKMLAGVLAIAEAQREILADNAEVLRALRDSNERVLKALIEGETS
;
A
#
# COMPACT_ATOMS: atom_id res chain seq x y z
N MET A 1 22.97 22.15 -0.46
CA MET A 1 21.88 22.23 -1.46
C MET A 1 20.84 21.13 -1.28
N LEU A 2 21.20 19.83 -1.35
CA LEU A 2 20.23 18.72 -1.29
C LEU A 2 19.37 18.65 0.01
N GLN A 3 19.96 18.98 1.17
CA GLN A 3 19.25 18.94 2.45
C GLN A 3 18.25 20.10 2.63
N LEU A 4 18.54 21.28 2.09
CA LEU A 4 17.60 22.40 2.12
C LEU A 4 16.37 22.09 1.26
N TYR A 5 16.60 21.48 0.09
CA TYR A 5 15.54 20.98 -0.79
C TYR A 5 14.63 19.95 -0.11
N LEU A 6 15.19 19.00 0.64
CA LEU A 6 14.41 18.01 1.40
C LEU A 6 13.58 18.63 2.54
N VAL A 7 14.08 19.68 3.17
CA VAL A 7 13.34 20.41 4.23
C VAL A 7 12.21 21.26 3.64
N ILE A 8 12.42 21.86 2.47
CA ILE A 8 11.40 22.63 1.73
C ILE A 8 10.34 21.71 1.12
N ARG A 9 10.71 20.51 0.69
CA ARG A 9 9.77 19.50 0.14
C ARG A 9 8.71 19.09 1.15
N LYS A 10 8.93 19.29 2.46
CA LYS A 10 7.86 19.11 3.44
C LYS A 10 6.73 20.09 3.12
N PRO A 11 5.53 19.62 2.78
CA PRO A 11 4.47 20.47 2.23
C PRO A 11 4.07 21.61 3.15
N ARG A 12 4.18 21.39 4.47
CA ARG A 12 3.94 22.42 5.48
C ARG A 12 4.94 23.59 5.40
N ASN A 13 6.22 23.31 5.13
CA ASN A 13 7.25 24.34 5.00
C ASN A 13 7.14 25.08 3.67
N PHE A 14 6.83 24.36 2.59
CA PHE A 14 6.55 24.97 1.29
C PHE A 14 5.37 25.95 1.37
N LEU A 15 4.27 25.56 2.00
CA LEU A 15 3.10 26.43 2.22
C LEU A 15 3.45 27.69 3.03
N VAL A 16 4.27 27.56 4.07
CA VAL A 16 4.72 28.72 4.87
C VAL A 16 5.55 29.70 4.03
N LEU A 17 6.49 29.18 3.24
CA LEU A 17 7.33 30.00 2.34
C LEU A 17 6.49 30.67 1.26
N LEU A 18 5.53 29.95 0.70
CA LEU A 18 4.60 30.49 -0.29
C LEU A 18 3.76 31.62 0.32
N CYS A 19 3.16 31.42 1.50
CA CYS A 19 2.42 32.47 2.19
C CYS A 19 3.27 33.72 2.45
N LEU A 20 4.52 33.55 2.91
CA LEU A 20 5.45 34.66 3.11
C LEU A 20 5.73 35.42 1.80
N PHE A 21 6.00 34.71 0.72
CA PHE A 21 6.22 35.33 -0.60
C PHE A 21 5.01 36.14 -1.07
N ILE A 22 3.81 35.57 -0.94
CA ILE A 22 2.55 36.22 -1.31
C ILE A 22 2.35 37.51 -0.52
N SER A 23 2.45 37.44 0.82
CA SER A 23 2.27 38.60 1.68
C SER A 23 3.26 39.71 1.36
N THR A 24 4.52 39.36 1.09
CA THR A 24 5.57 40.34 0.76
C THR A 24 5.33 40.99 -0.61
N SER A 25 4.93 40.19 -1.60
CA SER A 25 4.60 40.67 -2.94
C SER A 25 3.36 41.58 -2.93
N LEU A 26 2.33 41.23 -2.15
CA LEU A 26 1.14 42.06 -1.97
C LEU A 26 1.49 43.40 -1.30
N ALA A 27 2.31 43.36 -0.25
CA ALA A 27 2.76 44.57 0.45
C ALA A 27 3.55 45.51 -0.48
N LEU A 28 4.45 44.96 -1.31
CA LEU A 28 5.20 45.74 -2.30
C LEU A 28 4.29 46.37 -3.35
N HIS A 29 3.28 45.63 -3.82
CA HIS A 29 2.30 46.11 -4.77
C HIS A 29 1.49 47.29 -4.21
N PHE A 30 0.97 47.16 -2.97
CA PHE A 30 0.22 48.23 -2.29
C PHE A 30 1.08 49.45 -1.95
N MET A 31 2.34 49.26 -1.56
CA MET A 31 3.20 50.37 -1.11
C MET A 31 3.84 51.15 -2.26
N HIS A 32 4.17 50.50 -3.38
CA HIS A 32 4.95 51.12 -4.46
C HIS A 32 4.21 51.20 -5.80
N GLY A 33 3.00 50.66 -5.91
CA GLY A 33 2.15 50.80 -7.11
C GLY A 33 2.71 50.13 -8.36
N TYR A 34 3.53 49.07 -8.21
CA TYR A 34 4.04 48.31 -9.35
C TYR A 34 2.90 47.56 -10.05
N ASP A 35 2.44 48.07 -11.21
CA ASP A 35 1.58 47.42 -12.21
C ASP A 35 0.10 47.17 -11.80
N SER A 36 -0.69 48.25 -11.72
CA SER A 36 -2.07 48.27 -11.18
C SER A 36 -3.10 47.43 -11.94
N ASP A 37 -2.88 47.13 -13.23
CA ASP A 37 -3.98 46.67 -14.08
C ASP A 37 -4.06 45.15 -14.22
N TRP A 38 -2.91 44.45 -14.15
CA TRP A 38 -2.86 42.99 -14.35
C TRP A 38 -1.86 42.26 -13.42
N GLY A 39 -0.97 42.98 -12.73
CA GLY A 39 0.06 42.39 -11.88
C GLY A 39 -0.51 41.59 -10.71
N ALA A 40 -1.53 42.12 -10.03
CA ALA A 40 -2.19 41.45 -8.91
C ALA A 40 -2.93 40.17 -9.34
N THR A 41 -3.63 40.20 -10.48
CA THR A 41 -4.37 39.06 -11.02
C THR A 41 -3.42 37.95 -11.49
N ASN A 42 -2.34 38.32 -12.18
CA ASN A 42 -1.36 37.35 -12.67
C ASN A 42 -0.58 36.70 -11.52
N LEU A 43 -0.28 37.47 -10.48
CA LEU A 43 0.28 36.98 -9.23
C LEU A 43 -0.68 35.99 -8.55
N MET A 44 -1.95 36.36 -8.41
CA MET A 44 -2.99 35.52 -7.80
C MET A 44 -3.16 34.19 -8.55
N LEU A 45 -3.26 34.22 -9.88
CA LEU A 45 -3.38 33.01 -10.70
C LEU A 45 -2.13 32.13 -10.62
N SER A 46 -0.94 32.72 -10.57
CA SER A 46 0.32 31.98 -10.42
C SER A 46 0.41 31.30 -9.05
N ILE A 47 -0.11 31.96 -8.01
CA ILE A 47 -0.24 31.39 -6.66
C ILE A 47 -1.21 30.22 -6.67
N GLU A 48 -2.40 30.38 -7.24
CA GLU A 48 -3.42 29.33 -7.31
C GLU A 48 -2.90 28.10 -8.07
N ALA A 49 -2.23 28.32 -9.21
CA ALA A 49 -1.59 27.24 -9.97
C ALA A 49 -0.50 26.52 -9.16
N THR A 50 0.29 27.27 -8.37
CA THR A 50 1.34 26.70 -7.52
C THR A 50 0.76 25.89 -6.37
N ILE A 51 -0.31 26.37 -5.73
CA ILE A 51 -1.02 25.64 -4.66
C ILE A 51 -1.65 24.37 -5.23
N ALA A 52 -2.34 24.48 -6.38
CA ALA A 52 -2.95 23.33 -7.04
C ALA A 52 -1.91 22.26 -7.41
N GLY A 53 -0.77 22.68 -7.97
CA GLY A 53 0.35 21.78 -8.28
C GLY A 53 0.93 21.09 -7.03
N ALA A 54 1.11 21.84 -5.94
CA ALA A 54 1.61 21.29 -4.69
C ALA A 54 0.63 20.27 -4.07
N VAL A 55 -0.67 20.58 -4.05
CA VAL A 55 -1.71 19.67 -3.55
C VAL A 55 -1.78 18.39 -4.38
N LEU A 56 -1.73 18.51 -5.71
CA LEU A 56 -1.72 17.35 -6.61
C LEU A 56 -0.49 16.46 -6.36
N MET A 57 0.70 17.05 -6.24
CA MET A 57 1.92 16.30 -5.91
C MET A 57 1.81 15.59 -4.55
N MET A 58 1.30 16.26 -3.52
CA MET A 58 1.10 15.64 -2.21
C MET A 58 0.14 14.45 -2.27
N LYS A 59 -0.97 14.60 -3.00
CA LYS A 59 -1.96 13.52 -3.16
C LYS A 59 -1.41 12.37 -3.99
N ALA A 60 -0.59 12.64 -5.00
CA ALA A 60 0.10 11.62 -5.76
C ALA A 60 1.11 10.84 -4.90
N GLU A 61 1.89 11.52 -4.05
CA GLU A 61 2.82 10.88 -3.12
C GLU A 61 2.08 10.03 -2.06
N GLU A 62 1.00 10.56 -1.48
CA GLU A 62 0.16 9.83 -0.51
C GLU A 62 -0.46 8.58 -1.14
N SER A 63 -0.99 8.70 -2.36
CA SER A 63 -1.55 7.57 -3.13
C SER A 63 -0.49 6.51 -3.43
N ALA A 64 0.71 6.91 -3.84
CA ALA A 64 1.81 5.99 -4.13
C ALA A 64 2.26 5.23 -2.87
N GLU A 65 2.34 5.88 -1.71
CA GLU A 65 2.68 5.23 -0.44
C GLU A 65 1.58 4.26 0.00
N MET A 66 0.31 4.65 -0.13
CA MET A 66 -0.83 3.77 0.18
C MET A 66 -0.85 2.54 -0.74
N GLN A 67 -0.59 2.72 -2.04
CA GLN A 67 -0.48 1.62 -2.99
C GLN A 67 0.69 0.69 -2.66
N ARG A 68 1.82 1.24 -2.22
CA ARG A 68 2.96 0.46 -1.72
C ARG A 68 2.55 -0.38 -0.51
N GLN A 69 1.90 0.20 0.49
CA GLN A 69 1.44 -0.54 1.67
C GLN A 69 0.46 -1.65 1.29
N ASN A 70 -0.52 -1.36 0.45
CA ASN A 70 -1.48 -2.36 -0.03
C ASN A 70 -0.79 -3.53 -0.74
N SER A 71 0.24 -3.28 -1.56
CA SER A 71 0.98 -4.36 -2.23
C SER A 71 1.76 -5.25 -1.25
N ILE A 72 2.31 -4.67 -0.16
CA ILE A 72 2.97 -5.43 0.90
C ILE A 72 1.94 -6.29 1.65
N GLU A 73 0.77 -5.75 1.97
CA GLU A 73 -0.29 -6.48 2.66
C GLU A 73 -0.84 -7.63 1.80
N GLN A 74 -1.06 -7.40 0.50
CA GLN A 74 -1.45 -8.45 -0.44
C GLN A 74 -0.40 -9.57 -0.51
N ALA A 75 0.89 -9.23 -0.54
CA ALA A 75 1.95 -10.22 -0.54
C ALA A 75 1.95 -11.07 0.75
N LYS A 76 1.73 -10.45 1.91
CA LYS A 76 1.59 -11.16 3.19
C LYS A 76 0.36 -12.08 3.21
N MET A 77 -0.77 -11.59 2.72
CA MET A 77 -1.99 -12.39 2.61
C MET A 77 -1.78 -13.62 1.71
N LEU A 78 -1.17 -13.42 0.54
CA LEU A 78 -0.87 -14.51 -0.39
C LEU A 78 0.07 -15.55 0.23
N ALA A 79 1.12 -15.10 0.92
CA ALA A 79 2.02 -16.00 1.65
C ALA A 79 1.29 -16.81 2.73
N GLY A 80 0.36 -16.18 3.47
CA GLY A 80 -0.49 -16.85 4.44
C GLY A 80 -1.39 -17.92 3.81
N VAL A 81 -2.04 -17.61 2.68
CA VAL A 81 -2.89 -18.56 1.95
C VAL A 81 -2.06 -19.73 1.42
N LEU A 82 -0.85 -19.49 0.91
CA LEU A 82 0.05 -20.56 0.46
C LEU A 82 0.44 -21.49 1.61
N ALA A 83 0.80 -20.95 2.77
CA ALA A 83 1.13 -21.75 3.95
C ALA A 83 -0.04 -22.62 4.42
N ILE A 84 -1.28 -22.09 4.37
CA ILE A 84 -2.49 -22.87 4.68
C ILE A 84 -2.70 -23.98 3.65
N ALA A 85 -2.52 -23.70 2.36
CA ALA A 85 -2.66 -24.69 1.30
C ALA A 85 -1.61 -25.82 1.42
N GLU A 86 -0.37 -25.48 1.79
CA GLU A 86 0.68 -26.46 2.06
C GLU A 86 0.33 -27.34 3.26
N ALA A 87 -0.12 -26.75 4.38
CA ALA A 87 -0.57 -27.51 5.55
C ALA A 87 -1.76 -28.43 5.24
N GLN A 88 -2.73 -27.96 4.45
CA GLN A 88 -3.85 -28.80 4.02
C GLN A 88 -3.39 -29.96 3.14
N ARG A 89 -2.43 -29.73 2.25
CA ARG A 89 -1.87 -30.78 1.40
C ARG A 89 -1.18 -31.87 2.23
N GLU A 90 -0.44 -31.49 3.27
CA GLU A 90 0.20 -32.41 4.20
C GLU A 90 -0.84 -33.25 4.97
N ILE A 91 -1.86 -32.60 5.55
CA ILE A 91 -2.97 -33.29 6.22
C ILE A 91 -3.68 -34.28 5.28
N LEU A 92 -3.90 -33.90 4.02
CA LEU A 92 -4.52 -34.80 3.04
C LEU A 92 -3.63 -35.99 2.71
N ALA A 93 -2.30 -35.82 2.68
CA ALA A 93 -1.36 -36.92 2.48
C ALA A 93 -1.39 -37.90 3.66
N ASP A 94 -1.35 -37.40 4.89
CA ASP A 94 -1.43 -38.20 6.12
C ASP A 94 -2.76 -38.97 6.19
N ASN A 95 -3.88 -38.30 5.91
CA ASN A 95 -5.19 -38.94 5.88
C ASN A 95 -5.27 -40.06 4.83
N ALA A 96 -4.66 -39.87 3.67
CA ALA A 96 -4.61 -40.91 2.64
C ALA A 96 -3.80 -42.14 3.09
N GLU A 97 -2.71 -41.93 3.84
CA GLU A 97 -1.92 -43.01 4.43
C GLU A 97 -2.71 -43.78 5.49
N VAL A 98 -3.39 -43.06 6.40
CA VAL A 98 -4.25 -43.67 7.43
C VAL A 98 -5.37 -44.51 6.80
N LEU A 99 -6.03 -44.01 5.75
CA LEU A 99 -7.07 -44.75 5.05
C LEU A 99 -6.54 -46.02 4.36
N ARG A 100 -5.32 -45.98 3.81
CA ARG A 100 -4.67 -47.19 3.26
C ARG A 100 -4.37 -48.21 4.36
N ALA A 101 -3.82 -47.78 5.49
CA ALA A 101 -3.54 -48.66 6.62
C ALA A 101 -4.81 -49.32 7.17
N LEU A 102 -5.91 -48.56 7.29
CA LEU A 102 -7.23 -49.07 7.68
C LEU A 102 -7.77 -50.10 6.69
N ARG A 103 -7.66 -49.85 5.39
CA ARG A 103 -8.06 -50.80 4.34
C ARG A 103 -7.27 -52.11 4.46
N ASP A 104 -5.95 -52.04 4.54
CA ASP A 104 -5.09 -53.21 4.61
C ASP A 104 -5.33 -54.01 5.91
N SER A 105 -5.62 -53.32 7.03
CA SER A 105 -6.02 -53.96 8.28
C SER A 105 -7.36 -54.69 8.14
N ASN A 106 -8.36 -54.05 7.54
CA ASN A 106 -9.67 -54.66 7.29
C ASN A 106 -9.58 -55.88 6.38
N GLU A 107 -8.76 -55.83 5.33
CA GLU A 107 -8.52 -56.98 4.44
C GLU A 107 -7.92 -58.17 5.19
N ARG A 108 -6.95 -57.92 6.09
CA ARG A 108 -6.36 -58.98 6.92
C ARG A 108 -7.39 -59.61 7.86
N VAL A 109 -8.21 -58.79 8.52
CA VAL A 109 -9.28 -59.27 9.41
C VAL A 109 -10.29 -60.10 8.62
N LEU A 110 -10.73 -59.60 7.45
CA LEU A 110 -11.69 -60.30 6.61
C LEU A 110 -11.15 -61.67 6.17
N LYS A 111 -9.87 -61.73 5.76
CA LYS A 111 -9.20 -62.97 5.37
C LYS A 111 -9.11 -63.96 6.53
N ALA A 112 -8.73 -63.49 7.72
CA ALA A 112 -8.67 -64.33 8.91
C ALA A 112 -10.06 -64.90 9.31
N LEU A 113 -11.12 -64.13 9.14
CA LEU A 113 -12.49 -64.58 9.39
C LEU A 113 -12.91 -65.68 8.40
N ILE A 114 -12.64 -65.50 7.09
CA ILE A 114 -12.96 -66.49 6.05
C ILE A 114 -12.19 -67.81 6.26
N GLU A 115 -10.90 -67.72 6.62
CA GLU A 115 -10.06 -68.89 6.89
C GLU A 115 -10.47 -69.61 8.20
N GLY A 116 -10.95 -68.88 9.19
CA GLY A 116 -11.46 -69.44 10.45
C GLY A 116 -12.85 -70.09 10.33
N GLU A 117 -13.68 -69.64 9.39
CA GLU A 117 -15.01 -70.20 9.12
C GLU A 117 -14.96 -71.50 8.29
N THR A 118 -13.82 -71.78 7.66
CA THR A 118 -13.58 -72.97 6.81
C THR A 118 -12.80 -74.10 7.51
N SER A 119 -12.47 -73.94 8.80
CA SER A 119 -11.90 -74.99 9.68
C SER A 119 -12.94 -75.53 10.64
#